data_AF-A0A6B0SFD2-F1
#
_entry.id   AF-A0A6B0SFD2-F1
#
_cell.length_a   1.000
_cell.length_b   1.000
_cell.length_c   1.000
_cell.angle_alpha   90.00
_cell.angle_beta   90.00
_cell.angle_gamma   90.00
#
_symmetry.space_group_name_H-M   'P 1'
#
loop_
_entity.id
_entity.type
_entity.pdbx_description
1 polymer ?
#
loop_
_entity_poly.entity_id
_entity_poly.type
_entity_poly.pdbx_seq_one_letter_code
_entity_poly.pdbx_strand_id
1 'polypeptide(L)' 'MNVERQLGLVPHYVANLLIVLLVIGALRAVAGDVGIVVELVVVVAVVLAYPTLVRWLGVEPSAWDDSEKN' A
#
# COMPACT_ATOMS: atom_id res chain seq x y z
N MET A 1 -3.23 19.94 -13.41
CA MET A 1 -2.98 18.57 -12.92
C MET A 1 -1.48 18.31 -13.11
N ASN A 2 -0.67 18.36 -12.05
CA ASN A 2 0.79 18.13 -12.16
C ASN A 2 1.03 16.63 -12.35
N VAL A 3 1.14 16.21 -13.62
CA VAL A 3 1.36 14.81 -14.02
C VAL A 3 2.62 14.24 -13.35
N GLU A 4 3.67 15.05 -13.20
CA GLU A 4 4.93 14.67 -12.55
C GLU A 4 4.74 14.29 -11.07
N ARG A 5 3.88 15.02 -10.34
CA ARG A 5 3.54 14.71 -8.94
C ARG A 5 2.72 13.42 -8.81
N GLN A 6 1.83 13.16 -9.78
CA GLN A 6 1.05 11.92 -9.82
C GLN A 6 1.92 10.71 -10.20
N LEU A 7 2.87 10.90 -11.12
CA LEU A 7 3.85 9.86 -11.48
C LEU A 7 4.74 9.47 -10.29
N GLY A 8 5.06 10.40 -9.39
CA GLY A 8 5.78 10.10 -8.15
C GLY A 8 5.03 9.15 -7.20
N LEU A 9 3.71 9.01 -7.31
CA LEU A 9 2.90 8.11 -6.49
C LEU A 9 2.70 6.73 -7.12
N VAL A 10 2.90 6.59 -8.43
CA VAL A 10 2.72 5.33 -9.16
C VAL A 10 3.54 4.19 -8.55
N PRO A 11 4.84 4.36 -8.21
CA PRO A 11 5.62 3.31 -7.57
C PRO A 11 5.00 2.80 -6.26
N HIS A 12 4.39 3.69 -5.47
CA HIS A 12 3.76 3.33 -4.20
C HIS A 12 2.44 2.59 -4.39
N TYR A 13 1.65 2.96 -5.40
CA TYR A 13 0.44 2.20 -5.74
C TYR A 13 0.78 0.79 -6.24
N VAL A 14 1.80 0.68 -7.09
CA VAL A 14 2.30 -0.62 -7.55
C VAL A 14 2.83 -1.44 -6.36
N ALA A 15 3.63 -0.84 -5.48
CA ALA A 15 4.15 -1.53 -4.30
C ALA A 15 3.03 -2.01 -3.38
N ASN A 16 2.02 -1.18 -3.10
CA ASN A 16 0.89 -1.56 -2.26
C ASN A 16 0.07 -2.70 -2.89
N LEU A 17 -0.17 -2.64 -4.20
CA LEU A 17 -0.81 -3.74 -4.94
C LEU A 17 -0.01 -5.05 -4.81
N LEU A 18 1.32 -4.99 -5.00
CA LEU A 18 2.18 -6.15 -4.88
C LEU A 18 2.17 -6.73 -3.45
N ILE A 19 2.17 -5.88 -2.43
CA ILE A 19 2.07 -6.32 -1.02
C ILE A 19 0.73 -7.00 -0.78
N VAL A 20 -0.38 -6.42 -1.23
CA VAL A 20 -1.71 -7.03 -1.10
C VAL A 20 -1.75 -8.41 -1.77
N LEU A 21 -1.27 -8.51 -3.01
CA LEU A 21 -1.21 -9.78 -3.74
C LEU A 21 -0.35 -10.82 -3.01
N LEU A 22 0.81 -10.40 -2.49
CA LEU A 22 1.71 -11.27 -1.75
C LEU A 22 1.08 -11.75 -0.44
N VAL A 23 0.45 -10.86 0.33
CA VAL A 23 -0.18 -11.20 1.61
C VAL A 23 -1.38 -12.14 1.40
N ILE A 24 -2.25 -11.86 0.43
CA ILE A 24 -3.39 -12.75 0.12
C ILE A 24 -2.91 -14.08 -0.46
N GLY A 25 -1.92 -14.06 -1.34
CA GLY A 25 -1.31 -15.27 -1.89
C GLY A 25 -0.69 -16.15 -0.79
N ALA A 26 0.04 -15.55 0.14
CA ALA A 26 0.61 -16.24 1.29
C ALA A 26 -0.49 -16.77 2.23
N LEU A 27 -1.52 -15.97 2.51
CA LEU A 27 -2.67 -16.38 3.31
C LEU A 27 -3.35 -17.62 2.71
N ARG A 28 -3.60 -17.62 1.40
CA ARG A 28 -4.19 -18.76 0.69
C ARG A 28 -3.26 -19.98 0.68
N ALA A 29 -1.96 -19.76 0.52
CA ALA A 29 -0.98 -20.85 0.52
C ALA A 29 -0.85 -21.54 1.89
N VAL A 30 -1.02 -20.80 2.99
CA VAL A 30 -0.87 -21.32 4.36
C VAL A 30 -2.19 -21.81 4.94
N ALA A 31 -3.28 -21.05 4.78
CA ALA A 31 -4.57 -21.31 5.42
C ALA A 31 -5.64 -21.86 4.47
N GLY A 32 -5.35 -21.97 3.17
CA GLY A 32 -6.33 -22.41 2.16
C GLY A 32 -7.37 -21.32 1.85
N ASP A 33 -8.58 -21.74 1.50
CA ASP A 33 -9.69 -20.81 1.26
C ASP A 33 -10.28 -20.34 2.60
N VAL A 34 -10.00 -19.09 2.96
CA VAL A 34 -10.47 -18.44 4.19
C VAL A 34 -11.75 -17.63 3.99
N GLY A 35 -12.28 -17.58 2.77
CA GLY A 35 -13.47 -16.81 2.41
C GLY A 35 -13.24 -15.31 2.24
N ILE A 36 -14.10 -14.68 1.44
CA ILE A 36 -13.94 -13.31 0.96
C ILE A 36 -13.93 -12.24 2.06
N VAL A 37 -14.65 -12.46 3.18
CA VAL A 37 -14.72 -11.51 4.29
C VAL A 37 -13.37 -11.40 5.00
N VAL A 38 -12.70 -12.54 5.22
CA VAL A 38 -11.38 -12.56 5.85
C VAL A 38 -10.34 -11.90 4.95
N GLU A 39 -10.36 -12.23 3.66
CA GLU A 39 -9.47 -11.59 2.69
C GLU A 39 -9.67 -10.08 2.65
N LEU A 40 -10.91 -9.60 2.66
CA LEU A 40 -11.21 -8.16 2.68
C LEU A 40 -10.65 -7.47 3.93
N VAL A 41 -10.82 -8.07 5.11
CA VAL A 41 -10.26 -7.55 6.37
C VAL A 41 -8.73 -7.46 6.29
N VAL A 42 -8.09 -8.47 5.72
CA VAL A 42 -6.63 -8.50 5.54
C VAL A 42 -6.18 -7.42 4.56
N VAL A 43 -6.85 -7.25 3.43
CA VAL A 43 -6.56 -6.17 2.47
C VAL A 43 -6.65 -4.80 3.14
N VAL A 44 -7.73 -4.54 3.88
CA VAL A 44 -7.92 -3.27 4.60
C VAL A 44 -6.79 -3.05 5.60
N ALA A 45 -6.43 -4.07 6.38
CA ALA A 45 -5.34 -3.99 7.35
C ALA A 45 -4.00 -3.67 6.67
N VAL A 46 -3.68 -4.31 5.56
CA VAL A 46 -2.45 -4.06 4.77
C VAL A 46 -2.42 -2.65 4.24
N VAL A 47 -3.50 -2.19 3.61
CA VAL A 47 -3.58 -0.85 3.03
C VAL A 47 -3.43 0.23 4.10
N LEU A 48 -4.02 0.05 5.28
CA LEU A 48 -3.89 0.98 6.40
C LEU A 48 -2.49 0.92 7.05
N ALA A 49 -1.84 -0.25 7.06
CA ALA A 49 -0.48 -0.38 7.56
C ALA A 49 0.57 0.22 6.61
N TYR A 50 0.29 0.25 5.30
CA TYR A 50 1.25 0.65 4.27
C TYR A 50 1.85 2.06 4.49
N PRO A 51 1.08 3.13 4.73
CA PRO A 51 1.66 4.46 4.99
C PRO A 51 2.59 4.49 6.21
N THR A 52 2.24 3.76 7.27
CA THR A 52 3.05 3.65 8.47
C THR A 52 4.37 2.96 8.18
N LEU A 53 4.35 1.87 7.39
CA LEU A 53 5.55 1.15 6.98
C LEU A 53 6.45 2.02 6.07
N VAL A 54 5.85 2.73 5.11
CA VAL A 54 6.57 3.62 4.19
C VAL A 54 7.29 4.76 4.94
N ARG A 55 6.60 5.39 5.90
CA ARG A 55 7.19 6.42 6.76
C ARG A 55 8.31 5.86 7.64
N TRP A 56 8.08 4.69 8.22
CA TRP A 56 9.08 4.02 9.06
C TRP A 56 10.36 3.66 8.28
N LEU A 57 10.21 3.28 7.00
CA LEU A 57 11.32 2.98 6.10
C LEU A 57 11.99 4.23 5.50
N GLY A 58 11.46 5.44 5.77
CA GLY A 58 12.02 6.70 5.24
C GLY A 58 11.89 6.86 3.73
N VAL A 59 11.01 6.09 3.09
CA VAL A 59 10.76 6.11 1.63
C VAL A 59 9.44 6.83 1.30
N GLU A 60 9.07 7.82 2.11
CA GLU A 60 7.82 8.54 1.87
C GLU A 60 7.88 9.35 0.57
N PRO A 61 6.84 9.27 -0.28
CA PRO A 61 6.83 10.05 -1.50
C PRO A 61 6.75 11.54 -1.17
N SER A 62 7.52 12.34 -1.90
CA SER A 62 7.54 13.81 -1.77
C SER A 62 6.17 14.45 -1.95
N ALA A 63 5.25 13.78 -2.65
CA ALA A 63 3.86 14.21 -2.79
C ALA A 63 3.03 14.15 -1.48
N TRP A 64 3.53 13.50 -0.42
CA TRP A 64 2.91 13.52 0.90
C TRP A 64 3.38 14.69 1.77
N ASP A 65 4.49 15.33 1.40
CA ASP A 65 4.97 16.53 2.09
C ASP A 65 4.16 17.74 1.57
N ASP A 66 3.39 18.36 2.47
CA ASP A 66 2.52 19.52 2.17
C ASP A 66 3.27 20.84 2.40
N SER A 67 4.60 20.80 2.41
CA SER A 67 5.52 21.91 2.74
C SER A 67 5.56 23.03 1.68
N GLU A 68 4.97 22.83 0.50
CA GLU A 68 4.86 23.84 -0.57
C GLU A 68 3.64 24.78 -0.42
N LYS A 69 3.23 25.07 0.83
CA LYS A 69 2.18 26.06 1.16
C LYS A 69 2.68 27.28 1.95
N ASN A 70 4.00 27.47 2.11
CA ASN A 70 4.57 28.67 2.75
C ASN A 70 5.36 29.52 1.76
#